data_AF-A0A526XSX9-F1
#
_entry.id   AF-A0A526XSX9-F1
#
_cell.length_a   1.000
_cell.length_b   1.000
_cell.length_c   1.000
_cell.angle_alpha   90.00
_cell.angle_beta   90.00
_cell.angle_gamma   90.00
#
_symmetry.space_group_name_H-M   'P 1'
#
loop_
_entity.id
_entity.type
_entity.pdbx_description
1 polymer ?
#
loop_
_entity_poly.entity_id
_entity_poly.type
_entity_poly.pdbx_seq_one_letter_code
_entity_poly.pdbx_strand_id
1 'polypeptide(L)'
;AREIVATDVMAGVLKTAAEIGADRTINVATDADKLAAYNADKGYFDVMFEASGNERAVRAGLEVLRPRGVLMQLGLGGDLAIPQNLVVAKEIEMRGTFRFHDEF
;
A
#
# COMPACT_ATOMS: atom_id res chain seq x y z
N ALA A 1 11.06 9.78 3.78
CA ALA A 1 9.89 9.42 4.62
C ALA A 1 10.32 9.45 6.09
N ARG A 2 9.38 9.59 7.04
CA ARG A 2 9.69 9.39 8.46
C ARG A 2 9.67 7.91 8.87
N GLU A 3 8.98 7.06 8.10
CA GLU A 3 8.90 5.61 8.26
C GLU A 3 8.55 4.96 6.91
N ILE A 4 9.11 3.78 6.63
CA ILE A 4 8.84 2.94 5.46
C ILE A 4 8.46 1.54 5.97
N VAL A 5 7.22 1.12 5.68
CA VAL A 5 6.72 -0.22 6.00
C VAL A 5 6.47 -0.98 4.71
N ALA A 6 7.17 -2.10 4.53
CA ALA A 6 7.00 -2.97 3.38
C ALA A 6 6.16 -4.20 3.77
N THR A 7 5.22 -4.58 2.91
CA THR A 7 4.37 -5.75 3.11
C THR A 7 4.45 -6.68 1.92
N ASP A 8 4.49 -7.99 2.18
CA ASP A 8 4.48 -9.05 1.16
C ASP A 8 4.06 -10.35 1.84
N VAL A 9 3.82 -11.42 1.06
CA VAL A 9 3.58 -12.78 1.59
C VAL A 9 4.87 -13.61 1.58
N MET A 10 5.86 -13.23 0.78
CA MET A 10 7.12 -13.94 0.63
C MET A 10 8.21 -13.39 1.55
N ALA A 11 8.71 -14.23 2.46
CA ALA A 11 9.77 -13.85 3.40
C ALA A 11 11.05 -13.36 2.69
N GLY A 12 11.38 -13.91 1.51
CA GLY A 12 12.53 -13.46 0.72
C GLY A 12 12.43 -12.01 0.26
N VAL A 13 11.24 -11.58 -0.18
CA VAL A 13 10.98 -10.19 -0.61
C VAL A 13 11.09 -9.24 0.59
N LEU A 14 10.52 -9.62 1.73
CA LEU A 14 10.60 -8.84 2.97
C LEU A 14 12.05 -8.70 3.46
N LYS A 15 12.84 -9.78 3.38
CA LYS A 15 14.25 -9.72 3.74
C LYS A 15 15.00 -8.69 2.89
N THR A 16 14.81 -8.73 1.56
CA THR A 16 15.39 -7.74 0.65
C THR A 16 14.92 -6.33 0.98
N ALA A 17 13.61 -6.14 1.25
CA ALA A 17 13.06 -4.84 1.62
C ALA A 17 13.73 -4.25 2.88
N ALA A 18 13.97 -5.06 3.90
CA ALA A 18 14.71 -4.66 5.10
C ALA A 18 16.17 -4.28 4.77
N GLU A 19 16.86 -5.08 3.95
CA GLU A 19 18.25 -4.83 3.55
C GLU A 19 18.42 -3.53 2.76
N ILE A 20 17.41 -3.12 1.97
CA ILE A 20 17.45 -1.88 1.18
C ILE A 20 16.84 -0.67 1.89
N GLY A 21 16.44 -0.80 3.16
CA GLY A 21 16.09 0.34 4.02
C GLY A 21 14.61 0.50 4.39
N ALA A 22 13.79 -0.55 4.32
CA ALA A 22 12.49 -0.54 4.99
C ALA A 22 12.69 -0.55 6.52
N ASP A 23 12.05 0.37 7.23
CA ASP A 23 12.10 0.44 8.70
C ASP A 23 11.40 -0.76 9.34
N ARG A 24 10.32 -1.24 8.71
CA ARG A 24 9.58 -2.44 9.14
C ARG A 24 9.13 -3.25 7.95
N THR A 25 9.07 -4.57 8.13
CA THR A 25 8.56 -5.51 7.14
C THR A 25 7.47 -6.38 7.75
N ILE A 26 6.36 -6.58 7.05
CA ILE A 26 5.20 -7.33 7.54
C ILE A 26 4.86 -8.45 6.56
N ASN A 27 4.84 -9.69 7.05
CA ASN A 27 4.30 -10.79 6.27
C ASN A 27 2.77 -10.80 6.41
N VAL A 28 2.05 -10.32 5.40
CA VAL A 28 0.58 -10.20 5.48
C VAL A 28 -0.15 -11.54 5.34
N ALA A 29 0.54 -12.63 5.00
CA ALA A 29 -0.05 -13.96 5.05
C ALA A 29 -0.13 -14.54 6.46
N THR A 30 0.80 -14.15 7.35
CA THR A 30 0.90 -14.69 8.71
C THR A 30 0.63 -13.65 9.81
N ASP A 31 0.86 -12.37 9.53
CA ASP A 31 0.84 -11.25 10.48
C ASP A 31 -0.02 -10.08 9.97
N ALA A 32 -1.17 -10.37 9.35
CA ALA A 32 -2.06 -9.34 8.79
C ALA A 32 -2.54 -8.31 9.83
N ASP A 33 -2.66 -8.73 11.09
CA ASP A 33 -3.01 -7.90 12.24
C ASP A 33 -1.99 -6.77 12.49
N LYS A 34 -0.70 -7.00 12.23
CA LYS A 34 0.34 -5.97 12.35
C LYS A 34 0.14 -4.83 11.36
N LEU A 35 -0.35 -5.12 10.16
CA LEU A 35 -0.74 -4.08 9.20
C LEU A 35 -2.04 -3.41 9.65
N ALA A 36 -3.04 -4.19 10.06
CA ALA A 36 -4.34 -3.68 10.49
C ALA A 36 -4.25 -2.71 11.68
N ALA A 37 -3.25 -2.86 12.55
CA ALA A 37 -2.98 -1.94 13.65
C ALA A 37 -2.78 -0.48 13.19
N TYR A 38 -2.30 -0.26 11.96
CA TYR A 38 -2.14 1.09 11.38
C TYR A 38 -3.46 1.73 10.93
N ASN A 39 -4.59 1.02 10.99
CA ASN A 39 -5.91 1.60 10.74
C ASN A 39 -6.44 2.41 11.94
N ALA A 40 -5.71 2.43 13.06
CA ALA A 40 -6.03 3.32 14.18
C ALA A 40 -6.17 4.78 13.70
N ASP A 41 -7.11 5.51 14.31
CA ASP A 41 -7.37 6.93 14.01
C ASP A 41 -7.63 7.24 12.52
N LYS A 42 -8.30 6.32 11.83
CA LYS A 42 -8.64 6.38 10.40
C LYS A 42 -7.45 6.19 9.46
N GLY A 43 -6.40 5.51 9.90
CA GLY A 43 -5.22 5.23 9.09
C GLY A 43 -4.03 6.09 9.49
N TYR A 44 -2.86 5.64 9.08
CA TYR A 44 -1.57 6.15 9.53
C TYR A 44 -0.70 6.66 8.38
N PHE A 45 -0.68 5.94 7.24
CA PHE A 45 0.27 6.23 6.17
C PHE A 45 -0.19 7.40 5.30
N ASP A 46 0.75 8.30 4.99
CA ASP A 46 0.54 9.40 4.05
C ASP A 46 0.41 8.91 2.61
N VAL A 47 1.22 7.90 2.27
CA VAL A 47 1.39 7.38 0.90
C VAL A 47 1.49 5.86 0.94
N MET A 48 0.82 5.21 0.00
CA MET A 48 0.92 3.78 -0.28
C MET A 48 1.46 3.59 -1.69
N PHE A 49 2.41 2.67 -1.86
CA PHE A 49 2.83 2.17 -3.16
C PHE A 49 2.29 0.75 -3.34
N GLU A 50 1.42 0.53 -4.32
CA GLU A 50 0.88 -0.78 -4.66
C GLU A 50 1.63 -1.33 -5.87
N ALA A 51 2.51 -2.31 -5.64
CA ALA A 51 3.41 -2.86 -6.66
C ALA A 51 3.05 -4.29 -7.10
N SER A 52 2.06 -4.92 -6.46
CA SER A 52 1.71 -6.33 -6.69
C SER A 52 0.57 -6.53 -7.68
N GLY A 53 -0.29 -5.53 -7.89
CA GLY A 53 -1.53 -5.65 -8.68
C GLY A 53 -2.61 -6.47 -7.99
N ASN A 54 -2.45 -6.82 -6.71
CA ASN A 54 -3.37 -7.68 -5.97
C ASN A 54 -4.49 -6.89 -5.29
N GLU A 55 -5.75 -7.23 -5.56
CA GLU A 55 -6.92 -6.55 -4.97
C GLU A 55 -6.89 -6.54 -3.42
N ARG A 56 -6.43 -7.63 -2.78
CA ARG A 56 -6.34 -7.68 -1.31
C ARG A 56 -5.31 -6.69 -0.78
N ALA A 57 -4.20 -6.50 -1.49
CA ALA A 57 -3.18 -5.51 -1.14
C ALA A 57 -3.72 -4.08 -1.30
N VAL A 58 -4.42 -3.79 -2.40
CA VAL A 58 -5.11 -2.50 -2.62
C VAL A 58 -6.06 -2.20 -1.46
N ARG A 59 -6.93 -3.15 -1.11
CA ARG A 59 -7.93 -2.97 -0.02
C ARG A 59 -7.26 -2.75 1.33
N ALA A 60 -6.31 -3.60 1.72
CA ALA A 60 -5.62 -3.48 3.00
C ALA A 60 -4.85 -2.16 3.11
N GLY A 61 -4.19 -1.73 2.03
CA GLY A 61 -3.48 -0.46 1.98
C GLY A 61 -4.40 0.76 2.09
N LEU A 62 -5.55 0.73 1.41
CA LEU A 62 -6.57 1.77 1.53
C LEU A 62 -7.08 1.93 2.97
N GLU A 63 -7.27 0.83 3.71
CA GLU A 63 -7.67 0.88 5.12
C GLU A 63 -6.65 1.61 6.00
N VAL A 64 -5.36 1.40 5.77
CA VAL A 64 -4.28 1.99 6.59
C VAL A 64 -3.77 3.34 6.09
N LEU A 65 -4.18 3.79 4.90
CA LEU A 65 -3.96 5.16 4.44
C LEU A 65 -4.74 6.15 5.29
N ARG A 66 -4.11 7.21 5.77
CA ARG A 66 -4.83 8.28 6.49
C ARG A 66 -5.77 9.05 5.55
N PRO A 67 -6.72 9.85 6.07
CA PRO A 67 -7.50 10.76 5.24
C PRO A 67 -6.62 11.71 4.41
N ARG A 68 -6.99 11.92 3.15
CA ARG A 68 -6.25 12.68 2.14
C ARG A 68 -4.88 12.09 1.80
N GLY A 69 -4.71 10.79 2.04
CA GLY A 69 -3.54 10.02 1.63
C GLY A 69 -3.51 9.72 0.14
N VAL A 70 -2.35 9.29 -0.35
CA VAL A 70 -2.12 8.99 -1.77
C VAL A 70 -1.87 7.49 -1.97
N LEU A 71 -2.62 6.87 -2.87
CA LEU A 71 -2.30 5.53 -3.40
C LEU A 71 -1.61 5.70 -4.76
N MET A 72 -0.34 5.30 -4.83
CA MET A 72 0.43 5.17 -6.06
C MET A 72 0.29 3.73 -6.59
N GLN A 73 -0.39 3.56 -7.72
CA GLN A 73 -0.55 2.27 -8.38
C GLN A 73 0.57 2.04 -9.40
N LEU A 74 1.37 1.00 -9.18
CA LEU A 74 2.50 0.60 -10.04
C LEU A 74 2.30 -0.82 -10.57
N GLY A 75 1.81 -1.72 -9.74
CA GLY A 75 1.54 -3.11 -10.11
C GLY A 75 0.46 -3.15 -11.19
N LEU A 76 0.71 -3.88 -12.27
CA LEU A 76 -0.31 -4.17 -13.27
C LEU A 76 -1.08 -5.42 -12.85
N GLY A 77 -2.26 -5.22 -12.29
CA GLY A 77 -3.30 -6.23 -12.16
C GLY A 77 -4.24 -6.23 -13.36
N GLY A 78 -5.21 -7.14 -13.36
CA GLY A 78 -6.41 -7.01 -14.18
C GLY A 78 -7.42 -6.06 -13.54
N ASP A 79 -8.69 -6.22 -13.91
CA ASP A 79 -9.78 -5.49 -13.25
C ASP A 79 -9.84 -5.83 -11.76
N LEU A 80 -9.98 -4.80 -10.93
CA LEU A 80 -10.05 -4.92 -9.48
C LEU A 80 -11.20 -4.10 -8.92
N ALA A 81 -11.90 -4.66 -7.91
CA ALA A 81 -12.98 -3.97 -7.23
C ALA A 81 -12.42 -3.06 -6.12
N ILE A 82 -12.72 -1.77 -6.17
CA ILE A 82 -12.28 -0.78 -5.19
C ILE A 82 -13.42 -0.43 -4.23
N PRO A 83 -13.19 -0.35 -2.90
CA PRO A 83 -14.19 0.13 -1.95
C PRO A 83 -14.39 1.65 -2.10
N GLN A 84 -15.30 2.05 -2.99
CA GLN A 84 -15.56 3.47 -3.32
C GLN A 84 -15.92 4.30 -2.08
N ASN A 85 -16.69 3.74 -1.16
CA ASN A 85 -17.06 4.39 0.10
C ASN A 85 -15.82 4.84 0.90
N LEU A 86 -14.78 4.01 0.93
CA LEU A 86 -13.56 4.30 1.67
C LEU A 86 -12.70 5.34 0.95
N VAL A 87 -12.59 5.24 -0.38
CA VAL A 87 -11.92 6.24 -1.21
C VAL A 87 -12.55 7.62 -1.02
N VAL A 88 -13.88 7.70 -1.08
CA VAL A 88 -14.61 8.97 -0.93
C VAL A 88 -14.55 9.48 0.51
N ALA A 89 -14.83 8.63 1.51
CA ALA A 89 -14.89 9.05 2.91
C ALA A 89 -13.54 9.51 3.47
N LYS A 90 -12.44 8.97 2.94
CA LYS A 90 -11.07 9.36 3.31
C LYS A 90 -10.47 10.34 2.30
N GLU A 91 -11.18 10.76 1.26
CA GLU A 91 -10.67 11.64 0.20
C GLU A 91 -9.32 11.16 -0.38
N ILE A 92 -9.22 9.85 -0.66
CA ILE A 92 -7.96 9.24 -1.14
C ILE A 92 -7.68 9.69 -2.57
N GLU A 93 -6.45 10.13 -2.82
CA GLU A 93 -5.96 10.40 -4.15
C GLU A 93 -5.34 9.13 -4.75
N MET A 94 -5.90 8.62 -5.84
CA MET A 94 -5.36 7.44 -6.53
C MET A 94 -4.65 7.87 -7.81
N ARG A 95 -3.37 7.51 -7.95
CA ARG A 95 -2.52 7.89 -9.08
C ARG A 95 -1.94 6.64 -9.75
N GLY A 96 -2.15 6.50 -11.05
CA GLY A 96 -1.40 5.53 -11.85
C GLY A 96 0.03 6.01 -12.10
N THR A 97 0.96 5.07 -12.17
CA THR A 97 2.32 5.32 -12.65
C THR A 97 2.62 4.41 -13.82
N PHE A 98 3.29 4.94 -14.83
CA PHE A 98 3.71 4.17 -15.98
C PHE A 98 5.11 4.63 -16.37
N ARG A 99 6.07 3.70 -16.26
CA ARG A 99 7.49 3.95 -16.56
C ARG A 99 8.00 5.27 -15.94
N PHE A 100 8.50 6.24 -16.72
CA PHE A 100 9.17 7.44 -16.22
C PHE A 100 9.11 8.63 -17.20
N HIS A 101 9.09 9.86 -16.66
CA HIS A 101 9.18 11.15 -17.39
C HIS A 101 8.31 11.25 -18.65
N ASP A 102 8.91 11.68 -19.77
CA ASP A 102 8.26 11.81 -21.08
C ASP A 102 8.03 10.42 -21.66
N GLU A 103 6.94 9.81 -21.21
CA GLU A 103 6.45 8.60 -21.82
C GLU A 103 4.96 8.70 -22.05
N PHE A 104 4.53 9.84 -22.58
CA PHE A 104 3.39 10.09 -23.49
C PHE A 104 3.54 11.46 -24.14
#